data_AF-A0A0F9IST0-F1
#
_entry.id   AF-A0A0F9IST0-F1
#
_cell.length_a   1.000
_cell.length_b   1.000
_cell.length_c   1.000
_cell.angle_alpha   90.00
_cell.angle_beta   90.00
_cell.angle_gamma   90.00
#
_symmetry.space_group_name_H-M   'P 1'
#
loop_
_entity.id
_entity.type
_entity.pdbx_description
1 polymer ?
#
loop_
_entity_poly.entity_id
_entity_poly.type
_entity_poly.pdbx_seq_one_letter_code
_entity_poly.pdbx_strand_id
1 'polypeptide(L)'
;MGVKTGWRWRVAGVALAVAVFLGLSASAQQGNPLNNPVDLNSVAQDICVDNAAGGCLQNEAASSTNPTLIPDKSDRTLGIGAVSNTLTFIIGGIRVMGVDNNTIIPGSVNMNAGVGNRPDIVWSANATATAPGYRWQNDTDTGIGRSDADQLSLIAGGTEGIRVTTTQIVALPVATDAIVFPATQVTSAGANTLDDYEEGIFTPTITFTAGSGTVTYTTQLGQYTKIGNTVFFQLDIETLSIASRTGVVKIGGLPFTNSANFSTATVGFAAGLAITAGQTLAAYVNVSATTIALLIWDSTIGTTTFQHTQWTDDGRILVSGHYKI
;
A
#
# COMPACT_ATOMS: atom_id res chain seq x y z
N MET A 1 132.19 13.04 38.10
CA MET A 1 132.70 12.05 37.11
C MET A 1 131.50 11.54 36.32
N GLY A 2 131.40 11.50 35.00
CA GLY A 2 132.14 12.06 33.85
C GLY A 2 131.11 12.05 32.70
N VAL A 3 130.95 13.14 31.95
CA VAL A 3 131.53 13.35 30.61
C VAL A 3 130.89 12.49 29.49
N LYS A 4 130.07 13.17 28.66
CA LYS A 4 129.98 13.12 27.17
C LYS A 4 129.42 11.85 26.50
N THR A 5 128.78 11.83 25.32
CA THR A 5 128.34 12.79 24.28
C THR A 5 127.61 11.98 23.18
N GLY A 6 126.76 12.63 22.37
CA GLY A 6 126.40 12.18 21.01
C GLY A 6 125.12 12.83 20.48
N TRP A 7 125.10 14.05 19.91
CA TRP A 7 125.33 14.42 18.49
C TRP A 7 124.40 13.63 17.53
N ARG A 8 123.61 14.16 16.57
CA ARG A 8 123.39 15.44 15.83
C ARG A 8 121.99 15.31 15.14
N TRP A 9 121.24 16.28 14.60
CA TRP A 9 121.54 17.43 13.72
C TRP A 9 120.41 18.49 13.77
N ARG A 10 120.80 19.75 13.55
CA ARG A 10 119.98 20.97 13.30
C ARG A 10 119.47 20.97 11.85
N VAL A 11 118.48 21.75 11.39
CA VAL A 11 118.48 23.22 11.08
C VAL A 11 117.05 23.51 10.53
N ALA A 12 116.23 24.34 11.18
CA ALA A 12 115.97 25.78 10.97
C ALA A 12 115.20 26.19 9.69
N GLY A 13 114.15 27.01 9.86
CA GLY A 13 113.79 28.04 8.87
C GLY A 13 112.31 28.27 8.54
N VAL A 14 111.79 29.40 9.05
CA VAL A 14 110.83 30.37 8.44
C VAL A 14 109.31 30.08 8.54
N ALA A 15 108.57 31.12 8.96
CA ALA A 15 107.15 31.15 9.34
C ALA A 15 106.18 31.56 8.20
N LEU A 16 104.92 31.09 8.25
CA LEU A 16 103.76 31.69 7.54
C LEU A 16 102.42 31.24 8.19
N ALA A 17 101.45 32.15 8.33
CA ALA A 17 100.15 31.97 9.01
C ALA A 17 99.05 31.33 8.13
N VAL A 18 97.92 30.84 8.73
CA VAL A 18 96.48 31.06 8.34
C VAL A 18 95.48 29.92 8.77
N ALA A 19 94.33 30.35 9.35
CA ALA A 19 92.92 29.84 9.39
C ALA A 19 92.37 28.66 10.25
N VAL A 20 91.55 29.04 11.27
CA VAL A 20 90.11 28.74 11.59
C VAL A 20 89.47 27.35 11.32
N PHE A 21 88.81 26.76 12.35
CA PHE A 21 87.36 26.36 12.34
C PHE A 21 86.83 25.92 13.73
N LEU A 22 85.62 26.37 14.09
CA LEU A 22 84.86 26.14 15.33
C LEU A 22 84.09 24.81 15.34
N GLY A 23 83.76 24.29 16.53
CA GLY A 23 82.73 23.26 16.73
C GLY A 23 82.33 23.08 18.20
N LEU A 24 81.31 23.81 18.67
CA LEU A 24 80.59 23.54 19.92
C LEU A 24 79.61 22.37 19.73
N SER A 25 79.40 21.56 20.77
CA SER A 25 78.07 20.98 21.02
C SER A 25 77.80 20.85 22.52
N ALA A 26 76.79 21.58 22.99
CA ALA A 26 76.12 21.36 24.26
C ALA A 26 74.74 20.77 23.93
N SER A 27 74.39 19.60 24.48
CA SER A 27 73.03 19.05 24.32
C SER A 27 72.15 19.47 25.49
N ALA A 28 71.08 20.21 25.16
CA ALA A 28 70.12 20.82 26.05
C ALA A 28 69.27 19.80 26.83
N GLN A 29 68.76 20.25 27.99
CA GLN A 29 67.67 19.60 28.73
C GLN A 29 66.47 19.35 27.82
N GLN A 30 65.96 18.12 27.82
CA GLN A 30 64.78 17.71 27.06
C GLN A 30 63.53 18.28 27.74
N GLY A 31 63.21 19.53 27.44
CA GLY A 31 61.89 20.10 27.71
C GLY A 31 60.84 19.37 26.88
N ASN A 32 59.63 19.22 27.43
CA ASN A 32 58.48 18.68 26.71
C ASN A 32 58.38 19.34 25.32
N PRO A 33 58.53 18.58 24.22
CA PRO A 33 58.61 19.14 22.86
C PRO A 33 57.30 19.81 22.40
N LEU A 34 56.26 19.81 23.23
CA LEU A 34 54.97 20.44 22.96
C LEU A 34 54.68 21.66 23.87
N ASN A 35 55.70 22.23 24.54
CA ASN A 35 55.51 23.33 25.50
C ASN A 35 55.72 24.74 24.90
N ASN A 36 55.91 24.86 23.58
CA ASN A 36 55.93 26.14 22.89
C ASN A 36 54.71 26.24 21.95
N PRO A 37 53.78 27.21 22.15
CA PRO A 37 52.57 27.33 21.32
C PRO A 37 52.84 27.41 19.81
N VAL A 38 54.06 27.81 19.40
CA VAL A 38 54.46 27.95 18.00
C VAL A 38 54.53 26.59 17.27
N ASP A 39 54.77 25.48 17.97
CA ASP A 39 55.00 24.17 17.34
C ASP A 39 53.73 23.51 16.77
N LEU A 40 52.54 24.02 17.10
CA LEU A 40 51.26 23.57 16.55
C LEU A 40 50.56 24.62 15.67
N ASN A 41 51.15 25.80 15.51
CA ASN A 41 50.57 26.89 14.72
C ASN A 41 50.82 26.75 13.20
N SER A 42 51.78 25.91 12.80
CA SER A 42 52.04 25.59 11.39
C SER A 42 52.72 24.23 11.25
N VAL A 43 51.95 23.18 11.02
CA VAL A 43 52.49 21.84 10.75
C VAL A 43 52.40 21.57 9.25
N ALA A 44 53.54 21.35 8.58
CA ALA A 44 53.61 21.14 7.14
C ALA A 44 53.29 19.68 6.71
N GLN A 45 53.08 18.79 7.68
CA GLN A 45 52.85 17.36 7.49
C GLN A 45 51.67 16.88 8.35
N ASP A 46 51.18 15.68 8.07
CA ASP A 46 50.15 15.02 8.88
C ASP A 46 50.65 14.83 10.32
N ILE A 47 49.77 15.02 11.31
CA ILE A 47 50.05 14.70 12.72
C ILE A 47 49.53 13.30 12.98
N CYS A 48 50.44 12.35 13.14
CA CYS A 48 50.13 10.93 13.20
C CYS A 48 50.68 10.29 14.47
N VAL A 49 49.99 9.27 14.98
CA VAL A 49 50.59 8.37 15.97
C VAL A 49 51.57 7.40 15.29
N ASP A 50 52.56 6.92 16.03
CA ASP A 50 53.63 6.08 15.49
C ASP A 50 53.11 4.76 14.88
N ASN A 51 52.08 4.16 15.49
CA ASN A 51 51.49 2.90 15.02
C ASN A 51 51.13 2.95 13.53
N ALA A 52 51.50 1.91 12.77
CA ALA A 52 51.35 1.87 11.31
C ALA A 52 49.91 2.01 10.82
N ALA A 53 48.94 1.52 11.60
CA ALA A 53 47.49 1.65 11.37
C ALA A 53 46.82 2.55 12.42
N GLY A 54 47.57 3.51 12.98
CA GLY A 54 47.06 4.44 13.98
C GLY A 54 46.47 5.70 13.35
N GLY A 55 45.75 6.49 14.16
CA GLY A 55 45.07 7.68 13.69
C GLY A 55 45.99 8.83 13.31
N CYS A 56 45.48 9.71 12.43
CA CYS A 56 46.14 10.95 12.04
C CYS A 56 45.14 12.11 11.91
N LEU A 57 45.66 13.31 12.14
CA LEU A 57 45.11 14.54 11.60
C LEU A 57 45.84 14.83 10.28
N GLN A 58 45.11 14.78 9.18
CA GLN A 58 45.66 15.01 7.86
C GLN A 58 45.80 16.51 7.61
N ASN A 59 46.97 16.91 7.13
CA ASN A 59 47.20 18.24 6.57
C ASN A 59 46.72 18.27 5.10
N GLU A 60 45.45 17.96 4.91
CA GLU A 60 44.76 17.89 3.62
C GLU A 60 43.45 18.67 3.74
N ALA A 61 42.93 19.19 2.63
CA ALA A 61 41.62 19.82 2.66
C ALA A 61 40.51 18.76 2.80
N ALA A 62 39.63 18.95 3.78
CA ALA A 62 38.43 18.12 3.89
C ALA A 62 37.56 18.26 2.63
N SER A 63 37.08 17.14 2.11
CA SER A 63 36.18 17.08 0.96
C SER A 63 35.06 16.06 1.21
N SER A 64 34.11 15.93 0.28
CA SER A 64 33.04 14.93 0.41
C SER A 64 33.53 13.48 0.34
N THR A 65 34.80 13.28 -0.04
CA THR A 65 35.45 11.97 -0.17
C THR A 65 36.69 11.84 0.71
N ASN A 66 37.23 12.94 1.23
CA ASN A 66 38.47 12.98 1.99
C ASN A 66 38.23 13.55 3.40
N PRO A 67 38.34 12.73 4.46
CA PRO A 67 38.33 13.20 5.85
C PRO A 67 39.61 13.98 6.21
N THR A 68 39.61 14.63 7.37
CA THR A 68 40.83 15.24 7.97
C THR A 68 41.20 14.58 9.30
N LEU A 69 40.24 14.02 10.00
CA LEU A 69 40.48 13.14 11.15
C LEU A 69 40.27 11.70 10.70
N ILE A 70 41.35 10.93 10.64
CA ILE A 70 41.31 9.52 10.25
C ILE A 70 41.71 8.61 11.43
N PRO A 71 40.99 7.52 11.67
CA PRO A 71 41.34 6.55 12.71
C PRO A 71 42.49 5.63 12.30
N ASP A 72 42.76 5.50 10.99
CA ASP A 72 43.82 4.65 10.43
C ASP A 72 44.53 5.39 9.29
N LYS A 73 45.81 5.70 9.47
CA LYS A 73 46.64 6.41 8.50
C LYS A 73 46.88 5.68 7.18
N SER A 74 46.63 4.38 7.15
CA SER A 74 46.67 3.58 5.92
C SER A 74 45.42 3.75 5.05
N ASP A 75 44.29 4.19 5.62
CA ASP A 75 43.05 4.48 4.90
C ASP A 75 42.72 5.99 4.97
N ARG A 76 43.15 6.72 3.95
CA ARG A 76 42.87 8.17 3.82
C ARG A 76 41.41 8.48 3.42
N THR A 77 40.53 7.48 3.35
CA THR A 77 39.14 7.61 2.90
C THR A 77 38.11 7.27 3.97
N LEU A 78 38.56 6.87 5.16
CA LEU A 78 37.75 6.58 6.34
C LEU A 78 37.99 7.61 7.42
N GLY A 79 36.96 8.33 7.86
CA GLY A 79 37.12 9.29 8.94
C GLY A 79 36.04 10.37 9.01
N ILE A 80 36.42 11.49 9.62
CA ILE A 80 35.57 12.65 9.84
C ILE A 80 36.20 13.87 9.14
N GLY A 81 35.37 14.62 8.43
CA GLY A 81 35.76 15.86 7.76
C GLY A 81 34.69 16.95 7.93
N ALA A 82 34.96 18.13 7.40
CA ALA A 82 33.97 19.19 7.34
C ALA A 82 33.99 19.85 5.95
N VAL A 83 32.83 19.95 5.31
CA VAL A 83 32.69 20.55 3.98
C VAL A 83 31.48 21.46 3.99
N SER A 84 31.63 22.70 3.54
CA SER A 84 30.51 23.64 3.37
C SER A 84 29.59 23.74 4.60
N ASN A 85 30.16 23.93 5.79
CA ASN A 85 29.46 24.01 7.09
C ASN A 85 28.72 22.72 7.52
N THR A 86 29.07 21.57 6.95
CA THR A 86 28.54 20.25 7.35
C THR A 86 29.67 19.41 7.94
N LEU A 87 29.49 18.87 9.14
CA LEU A 87 30.35 17.81 9.69
C LEU A 87 30.01 16.50 8.98
N THR A 88 30.99 15.84 8.36
CA THR A 88 30.78 14.66 7.52
C THR A 88 31.51 13.44 8.05
N PHE A 89 30.80 12.30 8.10
CA PHE A 89 31.38 10.98 8.28
C PHE A 89 31.57 10.34 6.90
N ILE A 90 32.79 9.92 6.61
CA ILE A 90 33.22 9.41 5.32
C ILE A 90 33.73 7.99 5.52
N ILE A 91 33.22 7.05 4.72
CA ILE A 91 33.63 5.63 4.75
C ILE A 91 33.89 5.22 3.31
N GLY A 92 35.11 4.75 3.02
CA GLY A 92 35.49 4.31 1.67
C GLY A 92 35.34 5.40 0.60
N GLY A 93 35.55 6.66 0.99
CA GLY A 93 35.46 7.81 0.07
C GLY A 93 34.04 8.28 -0.21
N ILE A 94 33.03 7.75 0.50
CA ILE A 94 31.63 8.17 0.37
C ILE A 94 31.19 8.84 1.68
N ARG A 95 30.60 10.04 1.58
CA ARG A 95 29.90 10.66 2.71
C ARG A 95 28.65 9.86 3.06
N VAL A 96 28.69 9.16 4.20
CA VAL A 96 27.57 8.34 4.69
C VAL A 96 26.61 9.11 5.60
N MET A 97 27.10 10.14 6.28
CA MET A 97 26.30 11.03 7.14
C MET A 97 26.90 12.43 7.15
N GLY A 98 26.03 13.44 7.05
CA GLY A 98 26.36 14.85 7.28
C GLY A 98 25.51 15.44 8.40
N VAL A 99 26.07 16.34 9.20
CA VAL A 99 25.33 17.17 10.17
C VAL A 99 25.61 18.62 9.87
N ASP A 100 24.57 19.36 9.47
CA ASP A 100 24.64 20.81 9.27
C ASP A 100 23.94 21.57 10.42
N ASN A 101 23.72 22.87 10.24
CA ASN A 101 23.13 23.74 11.27
C ASN A 101 21.62 23.53 11.50
N ASN A 102 20.96 22.68 10.73
CA ASN A 102 19.49 22.54 10.73
C ASN A 102 19.03 21.07 10.68
N THR A 103 19.81 20.17 10.07
CA THR A 103 19.43 18.79 9.76
C THR A 103 20.60 17.81 9.78
N ILE A 104 20.28 16.54 10.00
CA ILE A 104 21.15 15.42 9.64
C ILE A 104 20.82 15.11 8.17
N ILE A 105 21.83 15.07 7.30
CA ILE A 105 21.73 14.66 5.91
C ILE A 105 22.17 13.19 5.84
N PRO A 106 21.25 12.21 5.98
CA PRO A 106 21.63 10.81 5.82
C PRO A 106 21.80 10.47 4.34
N GLY A 107 22.82 9.70 3.98
CA GLY A 107 22.84 9.00 2.69
C GLY A 107 21.80 7.87 2.67
N SER A 108 21.82 7.04 3.72
CA SER A 108 20.77 6.10 4.12
C SER A 108 20.89 5.89 5.64
N VAL A 109 19.79 5.91 6.39
CA VAL A 109 19.82 5.56 7.83
C VAL A 109 19.48 4.09 7.94
N ASN A 110 20.53 3.26 8.01
CA ASN A 110 20.35 1.88 8.42
C ASN A 110 20.34 1.82 9.95
N MET A 111 19.17 1.67 10.56
CA MET A 111 19.04 1.46 12.01
C MET A 111 19.48 0.03 12.37
N ASN A 112 20.80 -0.19 12.42
CA ASN A 112 21.40 -1.50 12.61
C ASN A 112 21.59 -1.85 14.10
N ALA A 113 20.67 -2.65 14.67
CA ALA A 113 20.86 -3.36 15.93
C ALA A 113 21.01 -4.89 15.74
N GLY A 114 21.74 -5.36 14.70
CA GLY A 114 22.04 -6.77 14.38
C GLY A 114 20.86 -7.78 14.28
N VAL A 115 20.57 -8.29 13.06
CA VAL A 115 19.62 -9.36 12.62
C VAL A 115 18.13 -9.03 12.30
N GLY A 116 17.67 -9.36 11.07
CA GLY A 116 16.25 -9.47 10.62
C GLY A 116 15.77 -8.44 9.55
N ASN A 117 14.70 -8.77 8.79
CA ASN A 117 13.98 -7.90 7.82
C ASN A 117 13.53 -6.57 8.46
N ARG A 118 14.40 -5.56 8.45
CA ARG A 118 14.17 -4.30 9.16
C ARG A 118 13.72 -3.18 8.22
N PRO A 119 13.01 -2.17 8.74
CA PRO A 119 12.73 -0.96 7.98
C PRO A 119 14.04 -0.27 7.58
N ASP A 120 14.18 -0.03 6.29
CA ASP A 120 15.10 0.91 5.67
C ASP A 120 14.27 2.13 5.25
N ILE A 121 14.80 3.33 5.53
CA ILE A 121 14.16 4.57 5.12
C ILE A 121 15.06 5.18 4.03
N VAL A 122 14.46 5.46 2.88
CA VAL A 122 15.13 6.03 1.71
C VAL A 122 14.62 7.46 1.52
N TRP A 123 15.44 8.44 1.87
CA TRP A 123 15.08 9.86 1.80
C TRP A 123 15.32 10.51 0.43
N SER A 124 15.94 9.82 -0.53
CA SER A 124 16.53 10.44 -1.72
C SER A 124 15.64 10.46 -2.97
N ALA A 125 14.40 9.98 -2.92
CA ALA A 125 13.45 10.02 -4.05
C ALA A 125 11.99 10.00 -3.59
N ASN A 126 11.07 10.49 -4.44
CA ASN A 126 9.63 10.25 -4.24
C ASN A 126 9.37 8.75 -4.30
N ALA A 127 8.53 8.23 -3.42
CA ALA A 127 8.24 6.81 -3.40
C ALA A 127 7.45 6.42 -4.64
N THR A 128 7.77 5.26 -5.20
CA THR A 128 6.98 4.64 -6.26
C THR A 128 6.46 3.28 -5.79
N ALA A 129 5.50 2.70 -6.52
CA ALA A 129 5.00 1.35 -6.22
C ALA A 129 6.10 0.26 -6.24
N THR A 130 7.25 0.52 -6.87
CA THR A 130 8.39 -0.43 -6.92
C THR A 130 9.62 0.05 -6.14
N ALA A 131 9.54 1.24 -5.54
CA ALA A 131 10.56 1.80 -4.67
C ALA A 131 9.89 2.61 -3.55
N PRO A 132 9.35 1.93 -2.53
CA PRO A 132 8.76 2.59 -1.38
C PRO A 132 9.78 3.44 -0.62
N GLY A 133 9.34 4.58 -0.07
CA GLY A 133 10.21 5.46 0.72
C GLY A 133 10.61 4.84 2.05
N TYR A 134 9.75 3.98 2.59
CA TYR A 134 10.02 3.09 3.72
C TYR A 134 9.89 1.67 3.20
N ARG A 135 10.97 0.91 3.16
CA ARG A 135 10.98 -0.47 2.63
C ARG A 135 11.63 -1.41 3.61
N TRP A 136 11.60 -2.71 3.36
CA TRP A 136 12.35 -3.65 4.17
C TRP A 136 13.72 -3.94 3.56
N GLN A 137 14.71 -4.21 4.40
CA GLN A 137 16.02 -4.64 3.90
C GLN A 137 15.88 -5.92 3.07
N ASN A 138 16.51 -5.95 1.90
CA ASN A 138 16.42 -7.01 0.88
C ASN A 138 15.05 -7.20 0.23
N ASP A 139 14.11 -6.29 0.49
CA ASP A 139 12.81 -6.21 -0.15
C ASP A 139 12.66 -4.79 -0.69
N THR A 140 13.09 -4.61 -1.93
CA THR A 140 13.18 -3.28 -2.53
C THR A 140 11.82 -2.72 -2.95
N ASP A 141 10.77 -3.56 -2.95
CA ASP A 141 9.50 -3.28 -3.60
C ASP A 141 8.27 -3.46 -2.68
N THR A 142 8.45 -3.80 -1.42
CA THR A 142 7.41 -3.81 -0.39
C THR A 142 7.68 -2.68 0.60
N GLY A 143 6.67 -1.88 0.92
CA GLY A 143 6.85 -0.76 1.83
C GLY A 143 5.71 0.23 1.96
N ILE A 144 6.05 1.39 2.48
CA ILE A 144 5.18 2.55 2.60
C ILE A 144 5.77 3.68 1.76
N GLY A 145 4.92 4.34 0.99
CA GLY A 145 5.32 5.42 0.09
C GLY A 145 4.37 6.59 0.11
N ARG A 146 4.82 7.68 -0.50
CA ARG A 146 3.96 8.73 -1.04
C ARG A 146 4.43 9.01 -2.46
N SER A 147 3.56 8.82 -3.46
CA SER A 147 3.92 9.16 -4.84
C SER A 147 3.77 10.66 -5.12
N ASP A 148 2.89 11.33 -4.36
CA ASP A 148 2.50 12.73 -4.54
C ASP A 148 2.19 13.40 -3.19
N ALA A 149 1.82 14.70 -3.24
CA ALA A 149 1.32 15.44 -2.09
C ALA A 149 0.01 14.83 -1.55
N ASP A 150 -0.15 14.88 -0.23
CA ASP A 150 -1.35 14.44 0.49
C ASP A 150 -1.81 13.00 0.19
N GLN A 151 -0.84 12.11 -0.04
CA GLN A 151 -1.08 10.69 -0.27
C GLN A 151 -0.19 9.80 0.60
N LEU A 152 -0.73 8.65 0.97
CA LEU A 152 -0.01 7.57 1.67
C LEU A 152 -0.35 6.23 1.02
N SER A 153 0.68 5.54 0.56
CA SER A 153 0.63 4.28 -0.17
C SER A 153 1.13 3.13 0.69
N LEU A 154 0.40 2.01 0.70
CA LEU A 154 0.86 0.72 1.20
C LEU A 154 1.14 -0.20 0.02
N ILE A 155 2.37 -0.68 -0.05
CA ILE A 155 2.92 -1.35 -1.23
C ILE A 155 3.43 -2.73 -0.79
N ALA A 156 3.12 -3.77 -1.57
CA ALA A 156 3.67 -5.10 -1.37
C ALA A 156 4.02 -5.72 -2.72
N GLY A 157 5.21 -6.32 -2.84
CA GLY A 157 5.67 -6.99 -4.05
C GLY A 157 5.58 -6.12 -5.30
N GLY A 158 5.94 -4.84 -5.19
CA GLY A 158 5.89 -3.89 -6.31
C GLY A 158 4.50 -3.33 -6.64
N THR A 159 3.47 -3.65 -5.86
CA THR A 159 2.08 -3.25 -6.11
C THR A 159 1.52 -2.40 -4.97
N GLU A 160 0.94 -1.23 -5.28
CA GLU A 160 0.18 -0.44 -4.31
C GLU A 160 -1.19 -1.10 -4.07
N GLY A 161 -1.36 -1.71 -2.90
CA GLY A 161 -2.64 -2.32 -2.52
C GLY A 161 -3.64 -1.30 -1.98
N ILE A 162 -3.13 -0.29 -1.26
CA ILE A 162 -3.95 0.75 -0.63
C ILE A 162 -3.30 2.11 -0.83
N ARG A 163 -4.10 3.08 -1.27
CA ARG A 163 -3.75 4.50 -1.29
C ARG A 163 -4.75 5.29 -0.46
N VAL A 164 -4.26 6.02 0.51
CA VAL A 164 -5.02 7.04 1.23
C VAL A 164 -4.76 8.38 0.56
N THR A 165 -5.82 9.10 0.21
CA THR A 165 -5.78 10.49 -0.27
C THR A 165 -6.58 11.39 0.68
N THR A 166 -6.71 12.68 0.37
CA THR A 166 -7.53 13.63 1.12
C THR A 166 -9.04 13.38 1.02
N THR A 167 -9.48 12.59 0.04
CA THR A 167 -10.91 12.42 -0.30
C THR A 167 -11.37 10.97 -0.26
N GLN A 168 -10.44 10.02 -0.41
CA GLN A 168 -10.79 8.61 -0.52
C GLN A 168 -9.66 7.72 -0.02
N ILE A 169 -10.06 6.52 0.42
CA ILE A 169 -9.15 5.39 0.55
C ILE A 169 -9.42 4.52 -0.66
N VAL A 170 -8.44 4.47 -1.57
CA VAL A 170 -8.47 3.55 -2.70
C VAL A 170 -7.84 2.26 -2.21
N ALA A 171 -8.69 1.36 -1.71
CA ALA A 171 -8.32 -0.04 -1.54
C ALA A 171 -8.73 -0.74 -2.84
N LEU A 172 -7.76 -1.16 -3.64
CA LEU A 172 -8.08 -2.12 -4.70
C LEU A 172 -8.57 -3.39 -3.99
N PRO A 173 -9.76 -3.94 -4.31
CA PRO A 173 -10.10 -5.27 -3.82
C PRO A 173 -9.05 -6.24 -4.39
N VAL A 174 -8.10 -6.64 -3.56
CA VAL A 174 -7.16 -7.72 -3.89
C VAL A 174 -7.91 -9.03 -3.71
N ALA A 175 -8.71 -9.35 -4.72
CA ALA A 175 -9.19 -10.69 -4.99
C ALA A 175 -9.35 -10.81 -6.51
N THR A 176 -8.23 -10.66 -7.23
CA THR A 176 -7.99 -11.05 -8.63
C THR A 176 -9.25 -11.24 -9.49
N ASP A 177 -9.96 -10.12 -9.78
CA ASP A 177 -10.74 -9.82 -11.01
C ASP A 177 -12.15 -9.20 -10.81
N ALA A 178 -12.65 -8.99 -9.59
CA ALA A 178 -14.01 -8.46 -9.36
C ALA A 178 -14.11 -7.28 -8.36
N ILE A 179 -15.12 -6.42 -8.56
CA ILE A 179 -15.64 -5.55 -7.50
C ILE A 179 -16.43 -6.45 -6.56
N VAL A 180 -15.79 -6.81 -5.45
CA VAL A 180 -16.45 -7.59 -4.41
C VAL A 180 -17.36 -6.66 -3.63
N PHE A 181 -18.67 -6.82 -3.83
CA PHE A 181 -19.62 -6.33 -2.86
C PHE A 181 -19.52 -7.20 -1.60
N PRO A 182 -19.47 -6.59 -0.41
CA PRO A 182 -19.44 -7.36 0.82
C PRO A 182 -20.73 -8.18 0.96
N ALA A 183 -20.63 -9.40 1.48
CA ALA A 183 -21.80 -10.27 1.71
C ALA A 183 -22.87 -9.59 2.59
N THR A 184 -22.47 -8.61 3.40
CA THR A 184 -23.37 -7.69 4.09
C THR A 184 -23.37 -6.36 3.36
N GLN A 185 -24.52 -5.93 2.83
CA GLN A 185 -24.70 -4.65 2.15
C GLN A 185 -24.16 -3.47 2.98
N VAL A 186 -23.44 -2.55 2.33
CA VAL A 186 -23.04 -1.26 2.93
C VAL A 186 -23.98 -0.19 2.40
N THR A 187 -25.16 -0.07 3.00
CA THR A 187 -26.23 0.80 2.52
C THR A 187 -25.79 2.26 2.34
N SER A 188 -26.13 2.84 1.19
CA SER A 188 -25.89 4.25 0.89
C SER A 188 -27.18 5.00 0.57
N ALA A 189 -27.39 6.13 1.23
CA ALA A 189 -28.47 7.07 0.90
C ALA A 189 -28.13 8.00 -0.28
N GLY A 190 -26.89 7.96 -0.77
CA GLY A 190 -26.46 8.74 -1.93
C GLY A 190 -27.06 8.19 -3.21
N ALA A 191 -27.81 9.02 -3.94
CA ALA A 191 -28.45 8.65 -5.21
C ALA A 191 -27.47 8.16 -6.29
N ASN A 192 -26.18 8.50 -6.15
CA ASN A 192 -25.11 8.15 -7.09
C ASN A 192 -24.19 7.05 -6.56
N THR A 193 -24.62 6.28 -5.56
CA THR A 193 -23.83 5.19 -5.00
C THR A 193 -24.45 3.85 -5.40
N LEU A 194 -23.62 2.98 -5.98
CA LEU A 194 -23.95 1.56 -6.11
C LEU A 194 -23.42 0.85 -4.87
N ASP A 195 -24.32 0.36 -4.04
CA ASP A 195 -24.02 -0.08 -2.68
C ASP A 195 -24.30 -1.56 -2.43
N ASP A 196 -24.92 -2.23 -3.40
CA ASP A 196 -25.35 -3.61 -3.26
C ASP A 196 -25.37 -4.41 -4.56
N TYR A 197 -25.07 -5.69 -4.43
CA TYR A 197 -25.23 -6.72 -5.44
C TYR A 197 -25.54 -8.06 -4.75
N GLU A 198 -26.72 -8.62 -5.01
CA GLU A 198 -27.16 -9.87 -4.39
C GLU A 198 -27.84 -10.77 -5.41
N GLU A 199 -27.36 -12.00 -5.54
CA GLU A 199 -28.03 -13.06 -6.30
C GLU A 199 -28.64 -14.07 -5.33
N GLY A 200 -29.84 -14.57 -5.64
CA GLY A 200 -30.46 -15.56 -4.78
C GLY A 200 -31.61 -16.31 -5.43
N ILE A 201 -32.08 -17.32 -4.69
CA ILE A 201 -33.27 -18.08 -5.02
C ILE A 201 -34.40 -17.71 -4.05
N PHE A 202 -35.64 -17.78 -4.53
CA PHE A 202 -36.82 -17.62 -3.69
C PHE A 202 -37.86 -18.69 -4.03
N THR A 203 -38.78 -18.93 -3.09
CA THR A 203 -39.82 -19.95 -3.23
C THR A 203 -41.16 -19.26 -3.54
N PRO A 204 -41.56 -19.14 -4.83
CA PRO A 204 -42.82 -18.49 -5.18
C PRO A 204 -44.00 -19.31 -4.66
N THR A 205 -45.09 -18.65 -4.29
CA THR A 205 -46.30 -19.32 -3.79
C THR A 205 -47.53 -18.83 -4.52
N ILE A 206 -48.48 -19.71 -4.82
CA ILE A 206 -49.83 -19.29 -5.22
C ILE A 206 -50.61 -18.97 -3.95
N THR A 207 -51.17 -17.76 -3.90
CA THR A 207 -51.95 -17.24 -2.77
C THR A 207 -53.30 -16.73 -3.26
N PHE A 208 -54.28 -16.73 -2.38
CA PHE A 208 -55.65 -16.32 -2.68
C PHE A 208 -56.12 -15.30 -1.64
N THR A 209 -56.78 -14.22 -2.07
CA THR A 209 -57.14 -13.10 -1.17
C THR A 209 -58.01 -13.52 0.03
N ALA A 210 -58.93 -14.46 -0.14
CA ALA A 210 -59.76 -14.97 0.95
C ALA A 210 -59.17 -16.24 1.61
N GLY A 211 -57.94 -16.61 1.24
CA GLY A 211 -57.24 -17.80 1.72
C GLY A 211 -57.42 -19.02 0.82
N SER A 212 -56.57 -20.01 1.09
CA SER A 212 -56.63 -21.35 0.52
C SER A 212 -56.32 -22.40 1.57
N GLY A 213 -56.72 -23.63 1.30
CA GLY A 213 -56.13 -24.81 1.93
C GLY A 213 -54.72 -25.08 1.38
N THR A 214 -54.30 -26.33 1.44
CA THR A 214 -53.00 -26.76 0.91
C THR A 214 -52.95 -26.60 -0.61
N VAL A 215 -51.89 -25.92 -1.08
CA VAL A 215 -51.47 -25.91 -2.48
C VAL A 215 -50.21 -26.76 -2.58
N THR A 216 -50.20 -27.77 -3.44
CA THR A 216 -49.02 -28.56 -3.77
C THR A 216 -48.52 -28.19 -5.16
N TYR A 217 -47.20 -28.28 -5.38
CA TYR A 217 -46.54 -27.82 -6.60
C TYR A 217 -45.85 -28.98 -7.32
N THR A 218 -45.97 -28.98 -8.64
CA THR A 218 -45.11 -29.78 -9.54
C THR A 218 -43.79 -29.02 -9.78
N THR A 219 -43.87 -27.70 -9.96
CA THR A 219 -42.72 -26.81 -10.16
C THR A 219 -42.87 -25.57 -9.28
N GLN A 220 -41.81 -25.21 -8.53
CA GLN A 220 -41.81 -24.06 -7.63
C GLN A 220 -40.42 -23.41 -7.59
N LEU A 221 -40.06 -22.70 -8.66
CA LEU A 221 -38.72 -22.15 -8.87
C LEU A 221 -38.76 -20.63 -8.98
N GLY A 222 -37.92 -19.93 -8.20
CA GLY A 222 -37.74 -18.49 -8.27
C GLY A 222 -36.27 -18.12 -8.08
N GLN A 223 -35.81 -17.12 -8.83
CA GLN A 223 -34.46 -16.58 -8.72
C GLN A 223 -34.45 -15.07 -8.98
N TYR A 224 -33.50 -14.36 -8.38
CA TYR A 224 -33.36 -12.92 -8.50
C TYR A 224 -31.91 -12.46 -8.54
N THR A 225 -31.73 -11.27 -9.11
CA THR A 225 -30.51 -10.47 -9.03
C THR A 225 -30.92 -9.07 -8.58
N LYS A 226 -30.40 -8.63 -7.44
CA LYS A 226 -30.55 -7.28 -6.92
C LYS A 226 -29.30 -6.48 -7.26
N ILE A 227 -29.50 -5.29 -7.81
CA ILE A 227 -28.44 -4.33 -8.14
C ILE A 227 -28.86 -2.99 -7.54
N GLY A 228 -28.15 -2.53 -6.51
CA GLY A 228 -28.58 -1.39 -5.69
C GLY A 228 -30.00 -1.58 -5.17
N ASN A 229 -30.93 -0.69 -5.55
CA ASN A 229 -32.33 -0.75 -5.12
C ASN A 229 -33.29 -1.43 -6.12
N THR A 230 -32.79 -2.06 -7.18
CA THR A 230 -33.63 -2.72 -8.19
C THR A 230 -33.43 -4.23 -8.14
N VAL A 231 -34.53 -4.97 -8.08
CA VAL A 231 -34.55 -6.44 -8.06
C VAL A 231 -35.11 -6.94 -9.38
N PHE A 232 -34.31 -7.68 -10.13
CA PHE A 232 -34.74 -8.45 -11.30
C PHE A 232 -35.10 -9.85 -10.85
N PHE A 233 -36.23 -10.38 -11.31
CA PHE A 233 -36.67 -11.71 -10.92
C PHE A 233 -37.19 -12.51 -12.12
N GLN A 234 -37.10 -13.83 -12.00
CA GLN A 234 -37.81 -14.78 -12.84
C GLN A 234 -38.31 -15.94 -12.01
N LEU A 235 -39.47 -16.48 -12.37
CA LEU A 235 -40.08 -17.64 -11.73
C LEU A 235 -40.79 -18.55 -12.72
N ASP A 236 -40.88 -19.82 -12.34
CA ASP A 236 -41.69 -20.86 -12.96
C ASP A 236 -42.47 -21.56 -11.85
N ILE A 237 -43.79 -21.52 -11.94
CA ILE A 237 -44.68 -22.09 -10.93
C ILE A 237 -45.77 -22.91 -11.62
N GLU A 238 -45.89 -24.16 -11.19
CA GLU A 238 -46.86 -25.13 -11.65
C GLU A 238 -47.47 -25.83 -10.45
N THR A 239 -48.79 -25.77 -10.33
CA THR A 239 -49.48 -26.50 -9.27
C THR A 239 -49.66 -27.97 -9.65
N LEU A 240 -49.84 -28.80 -8.64
CA LEU A 240 -50.23 -30.21 -8.77
C LEU A 240 -51.65 -30.44 -8.23
N SER A 241 -51.99 -29.76 -7.12
CA SER A 241 -53.31 -29.84 -6.53
C SER A 241 -53.57 -28.61 -5.65
N ILE A 242 -54.81 -28.15 -5.64
CA ILE A 242 -55.25 -27.06 -4.76
C ILE A 242 -56.60 -27.46 -4.14
N ALA A 243 -56.59 -27.70 -2.83
CA ALA A 243 -57.75 -28.27 -2.13
C ALA A 243 -58.96 -27.33 -2.06
N SER A 244 -58.78 -26.17 -1.41
CA SER A 244 -59.81 -25.13 -1.27
C SER A 244 -59.19 -23.78 -1.59
N ARG A 245 -59.89 -22.94 -2.36
CA ARG A 245 -59.39 -21.67 -2.86
C ARG A 245 -60.55 -20.71 -3.05
N THR A 246 -60.40 -19.46 -2.61
CA THR A 246 -61.42 -18.42 -2.78
C THR A 246 -60.81 -17.06 -3.03
N GLY A 247 -61.40 -16.31 -3.97
CA GLY A 247 -61.00 -14.95 -4.31
C GLY A 247 -59.95 -14.84 -5.42
N VAL A 248 -59.25 -13.71 -5.44
CA VAL A 248 -58.25 -13.35 -6.47
C VAL A 248 -56.96 -14.13 -6.22
N VAL A 249 -56.36 -14.65 -7.29
CA VAL A 249 -55.08 -15.36 -7.26
C VAL A 249 -53.93 -14.35 -7.38
N LYS A 250 -52.90 -14.53 -6.55
CA LYS A 250 -51.65 -13.77 -6.58
C LYS A 250 -50.47 -14.72 -6.44
N ILE A 251 -49.32 -14.33 -6.96
CA ILE A 251 -48.06 -15.00 -6.64
C ILE A 251 -47.43 -14.28 -5.45
N GLY A 252 -47.13 -14.98 -4.37
CA GLY A 252 -46.38 -14.47 -3.23
C GLY A 252 -44.93 -14.95 -3.23
N GLY A 253 -44.18 -14.47 -2.25
CA GLY A 253 -42.81 -14.93 -1.99
C GLY A 253 -41.72 -14.16 -2.74
N LEU A 254 -42.01 -12.96 -3.27
CA LEU A 254 -40.93 -12.11 -3.79
C LEU A 254 -39.89 -11.84 -2.69
N PRO A 255 -38.59 -11.81 -3.02
CA PRO A 255 -37.51 -11.70 -2.02
C PRO A 255 -37.58 -10.45 -1.14
N PHE A 256 -38.09 -9.35 -1.69
CA PHE A 256 -38.15 -8.04 -1.03
C PHE A 256 -39.50 -7.36 -1.28
N THR A 257 -39.89 -6.48 -0.35
CA THR A 257 -41.08 -5.64 -0.50
C THR A 257 -40.85 -4.59 -1.58
N ASN A 258 -41.71 -4.54 -2.59
CA ASN A 258 -41.65 -3.50 -3.60
C ASN A 258 -41.97 -2.12 -3.00
N SER A 259 -41.36 -1.08 -3.57
CA SER A 259 -41.60 0.33 -3.29
C SER A 259 -43.06 0.71 -3.50
N ALA A 260 -43.41 1.96 -3.16
CA ALA A 260 -44.77 2.49 -3.26
C ALA A 260 -45.28 2.69 -4.71
N ASN A 261 -44.59 2.16 -5.72
CA ASN A 261 -44.96 2.24 -7.13
C ASN A 261 -45.17 0.85 -7.72
N PHE A 262 -46.18 0.72 -8.59
CA PHE A 262 -46.36 -0.53 -9.34
C PHE A 262 -45.14 -0.75 -10.23
N SER A 263 -44.66 -1.99 -10.23
CA SER A 263 -43.53 -2.39 -11.08
C SER A 263 -43.97 -3.44 -12.09
N THR A 264 -43.31 -3.47 -13.24
CA THR A 264 -43.70 -4.31 -14.36
C THR A 264 -43.34 -5.78 -14.11
N ALA A 265 -44.26 -6.67 -14.51
CA ALA A 265 -44.03 -8.10 -14.59
C ALA A 265 -44.67 -8.60 -15.89
N THR A 266 -44.02 -9.54 -16.57
CA THR A 266 -44.50 -10.11 -17.83
C THR A 266 -44.72 -11.59 -17.65
N VAL A 267 -45.89 -12.08 -18.11
CA VAL A 267 -46.18 -13.51 -18.19
C VAL A 267 -45.69 -13.99 -19.56
N GLY A 268 -44.58 -14.73 -19.58
CA GLY A 268 -43.98 -15.23 -20.83
C GLY A 268 -44.59 -16.54 -21.33
N PHE A 269 -45.22 -17.30 -20.43
CA PHE A 269 -45.87 -18.57 -20.73
C PHE A 269 -47.00 -18.82 -19.72
N ALA A 270 -48.09 -19.44 -20.19
CA ALA A 270 -49.18 -19.89 -19.35
C ALA A 270 -49.83 -21.16 -19.94
N ALA A 271 -50.12 -22.15 -19.10
CA ALA A 271 -50.80 -23.39 -19.48
C ALA A 271 -51.66 -23.93 -18.33
N GLY A 272 -52.58 -24.84 -18.64
CA GLY A 272 -53.43 -25.47 -17.62
C GLY A 272 -54.35 -24.48 -16.90
N LEU A 273 -54.76 -23.39 -17.56
CA LEU A 273 -55.64 -22.37 -16.98
C LEU A 273 -57.07 -22.50 -17.51
N ALA A 274 -58.05 -22.24 -16.66
CA ALA A 274 -59.46 -22.19 -17.01
C ALA A 274 -59.87 -20.78 -17.44
N ILE A 275 -59.24 -20.28 -18.50
CA ILE A 275 -59.52 -18.98 -19.12
C ILE A 275 -60.19 -19.16 -20.48
N THR A 276 -60.93 -18.14 -20.94
CA THR A 276 -61.59 -18.16 -22.25
C THR A 276 -60.58 -17.99 -23.37
N ALA A 277 -60.78 -18.70 -24.48
CA ALA A 277 -59.93 -18.56 -25.67
C ALA A 277 -59.85 -17.09 -26.13
N GLY A 278 -58.63 -16.63 -26.45
CA GLY A 278 -58.36 -15.26 -26.85
C GLY A 278 -58.06 -14.29 -25.69
N GLN A 279 -58.19 -14.73 -24.44
CA GLN A 279 -57.70 -13.98 -23.28
C GLN A 279 -56.19 -14.11 -23.12
N THR A 280 -55.53 -13.06 -22.66
CA THR A 280 -54.09 -13.08 -22.33
C THR A 280 -53.87 -12.72 -20.86
N LEU A 281 -52.85 -13.32 -20.23
CA LEU A 281 -52.48 -12.93 -18.87
C LEU A 281 -51.57 -11.70 -18.90
N ALA A 282 -51.77 -10.84 -17.91
CA ALA A 282 -50.83 -9.79 -17.55
C ALA A 282 -50.49 -9.89 -16.06
N ALA A 283 -49.35 -9.31 -15.68
CA ALA A 283 -48.90 -9.29 -14.30
C ALA A 283 -48.33 -7.93 -13.93
N TYR A 284 -48.31 -7.61 -12.65
CA TYR A 284 -47.55 -6.50 -12.10
C TYR A 284 -47.19 -6.79 -10.65
N VAL A 285 -46.11 -6.19 -10.16
CA VAL A 285 -45.72 -6.28 -8.74
C VAL A 285 -46.54 -5.27 -7.94
N ASN A 286 -47.22 -5.74 -6.89
CA ASN A 286 -48.04 -4.86 -6.03
C ASN A 286 -47.15 -3.84 -5.30
N VAL A 287 -47.70 -2.65 -5.06
CA VAL A 287 -47.05 -1.63 -4.22
C VAL A 287 -46.90 -2.15 -2.79
N SER A 288 -45.80 -1.80 -2.13
CA SER A 288 -45.58 -2.08 -0.70
C SER A 288 -45.83 -3.54 -0.31
N ALA A 289 -45.53 -4.48 -1.21
CA ALA A 289 -45.84 -5.89 -1.03
C ALA A 289 -44.78 -6.80 -1.69
N THR A 290 -44.77 -8.06 -1.26
CA THR A 290 -43.95 -9.15 -1.81
C THR A 290 -44.76 -10.05 -2.76
N THR A 291 -45.76 -9.47 -3.43
CA THR A 291 -46.73 -10.22 -4.23
C THR A 291 -46.87 -9.65 -5.64
N ILE A 292 -47.12 -10.55 -6.59
CA ILE A 292 -47.42 -10.27 -7.99
C ILE A 292 -48.92 -10.47 -8.19
N ALA A 293 -49.60 -9.45 -8.69
CA ALA A 293 -50.98 -9.55 -9.12
C ALA A 293 -51.05 -10.14 -10.52
N LEU A 294 -52.05 -10.98 -10.75
CA LEU A 294 -52.39 -11.54 -12.06
C LEU A 294 -53.68 -10.91 -12.56
N LEU A 295 -53.69 -10.54 -13.84
CA LEU A 295 -54.82 -9.98 -14.56
C LEU A 295 -55.08 -10.79 -15.82
N ILE A 296 -56.31 -10.71 -16.31
CA ILE A 296 -56.67 -11.11 -17.66
C ILE A 296 -56.95 -9.86 -18.47
N TRP A 297 -56.36 -9.80 -19.66
CA TRP A 297 -56.83 -8.95 -20.74
C TRP A 297 -57.88 -9.70 -21.55
N ASP A 298 -59.11 -9.19 -21.51
CA ASP A 298 -60.25 -9.73 -22.24
C ASP A 298 -60.74 -8.74 -23.31
N SER A 299 -61.45 -9.27 -24.30
CA SER A 299 -61.92 -8.51 -25.46
C SER A 299 -63.16 -7.63 -25.20
N THR A 300 -63.71 -7.62 -23.99
CA THR A 300 -65.01 -7.00 -23.70
C THR A 300 -64.94 -5.90 -22.64
N ILE A 301 -64.30 -6.17 -21.51
CA ILE A 301 -64.14 -5.31 -20.34
C ILE A 301 -62.71 -4.71 -20.31
N GLY A 302 -61.79 -5.25 -21.10
CA GLY A 302 -60.40 -4.80 -21.13
C GLY A 302 -59.58 -5.58 -20.11
N THR A 303 -59.57 -5.17 -18.84
CA THR A 303 -58.80 -5.87 -17.79
C THR A 303 -59.66 -6.31 -16.63
N THR A 304 -59.50 -7.57 -16.21
CA THR A 304 -60.15 -8.16 -15.04
C THR A 304 -59.13 -8.84 -14.14
N THR A 305 -59.45 -8.97 -12.84
CA THR A 305 -58.58 -9.68 -11.89
C THR A 305 -58.66 -11.18 -12.11
N PHE A 306 -57.52 -11.86 -12.01
CA PHE A 306 -57.45 -13.31 -12.20
C PHE A 306 -57.99 -14.05 -10.96
N GLN A 307 -59.07 -14.79 -11.13
CA GLN A 307 -59.86 -15.41 -10.07
C GLN A 307 -59.46 -16.87 -9.85
N HIS A 308 -59.70 -17.38 -8.64
CA HIS A 308 -59.41 -18.77 -8.27
C HIS A 308 -60.04 -19.82 -9.20
N THR A 309 -61.20 -19.53 -9.82
CA THR A 309 -61.86 -20.42 -10.79
C THR A 309 -61.10 -20.56 -12.09
N GLN A 310 -60.14 -19.67 -12.37
CA GLN A 310 -59.36 -19.61 -13.60
C GLN A 310 -57.99 -20.28 -13.47
N TRP A 311 -57.56 -20.59 -12.24
CA TRP A 311 -56.38 -21.39 -11.97
C TRP A 311 -56.80 -22.82 -11.65
N THR A 312 -56.26 -23.81 -12.38
CA THR A 312 -56.60 -25.23 -12.18
C THR A 312 -55.53 -25.96 -11.37
N ASP A 313 -55.71 -27.26 -11.13
CA ASP A 313 -54.70 -28.06 -10.42
C ASP A 313 -53.39 -28.17 -11.20
N ASP A 314 -53.43 -28.15 -12.53
CA ASP A 314 -52.25 -28.20 -13.42
C ASP A 314 -51.86 -26.81 -13.96
N GLY A 315 -52.28 -25.74 -13.28
CA GLY A 315 -51.99 -24.37 -13.70
C GLY A 315 -50.50 -24.07 -13.65
N ARG A 316 -49.92 -23.60 -14.75
CA ARG A 316 -48.51 -23.21 -14.87
C ARG A 316 -48.34 -21.83 -15.48
N ILE A 317 -47.45 -21.01 -14.92
CA ILE A 317 -47.01 -19.75 -15.52
C ILE A 317 -45.50 -19.53 -15.34
N LEU A 318 -44.88 -18.88 -16.33
CA LEU A 318 -43.55 -18.30 -16.21
C LEU A 318 -43.68 -16.78 -16.17
N VAL A 319 -43.10 -16.15 -15.14
CA VAL A 319 -43.16 -14.70 -14.94
C VAL A 319 -41.76 -14.16 -14.73
N SER A 320 -41.45 -13.05 -15.38
CA SER A 320 -40.23 -12.28 -15.13
C SER A 320 -40.52 -10.79 -15.08
N GLY A 321 -39.66 -10.04 -14.42
CA GLY A 321 -39.85 -8.61 -14.27
C GLY A 321 -38.77 -7.97 -13.41
N HIS A 322 -39.01 -6.73 -13.04
CA HIS A 322 -38.19 -6.03 -12.08
C HIS A 322 -39.03 -5.13 -11.19
N TYR A 323 -38.52 -4.80 -10.01
CA TYR A 323 -39.15 -3.86 -9.10
C TYR A 323 -38.11 -3.13 -8.26
N LYS A 324 -38.51 -2.00 -7.66
CA LYS A 324 -37.64 -1.24 -6.76
C LYS A 324 -37.97 -1.54 -5.31
N ILE A 325 -36.97 -1.47 -4.44
CA ILE A 325 -37.12 -1.57 -2.97
C ILE A 325 -36.92 -0.21 -2.30
#